data_AF-A0A109LPC1-F1
#
_entry.id   AF-A0A109LPC1-F1
#
_cell.length_a   1.000
_cell.length_b   1.000
_cell.length_c   1.000
_cell.angle_alpha   90.00
_cell.angle_beta   90.00
_cell.angle_gamma   90.00
#
_symmetry.space_group_name_H-M   'P 1'
#
loop_
_entity.id
_entity.type
_entity.pdbx_description
1 polymer ?
#
loop_
_entity_poly.entity_id
_entity_poly.type
_entity_poly.pdbx_seq_one_letter_code
_entity_poly.pdbx_strand_id
1 'polypeptide(L)'
;MMIETPRAGISQIPEITERLGIWHFGASALWGVATGTAAMILGLSIINSPELQLADIGGAMMFFAFFVSLFFLAAMLAVGLPLTFVLRLLRLENAALYAACGAAVGFIMLAVLFELPQSMSPQSFLGPVSGALAGFATALRWGRWREQTTLQLDQRADEIASAKRTNPIHDLIH
;
A
#
# COMPACT_ATOMS: atom_id res chain seq x y z
N MET A 1 -22.37 41.85 -19.59
CA MET A 1 -22.67 40.75 -18.65
C MET A 1 -21.47 39.83 -18.68
N MET A 2 -20.52 40.04 -17.76
CA MET A 2 -19.22 39.39 -17.76
C MET A 2 -19.24 38.32 -16.67
N ILE A 3 -19.14 37.05 -17.06
CA ILE A 3 -19.14 35.91 -16.13
C ILE A 3 -17.70 35.76 -15.63
N GLU A 4 -17.39 36.36 -14.48
CA GLU A 4 -16.15 36.07 -13.77
C GLU A 4 -16.25 34.67 -13.17
N THR A 5 -15.64 33.68 -13.83
CA THR A 5 -15.44 32.35 -13.25
C THR A 5 -14.33 32.42 -12.20
N PRO A 6 -14.58 32.08 -10.92
CA PRO A 6 -13.54 32.08 -9.90
C PRO A 6 -12.62 30.86 -10.11
N ARG A 7 -11.51 31.07 -10.83
CA ARG A 7 -10.40 30.10 -11.00
C ARG A 7 -9.27 30.39 -10.01
N ALA A 8 -9.53 30.35 -8.70
CA ALA A 8 -8.48 30.62 -7.70
C ALA A 8 -8.28 29.52 -6.64
N GLY A 9 -9.14 28.50 -6.57
CA GLY A 9 -9.09 27.52 -5.47
C GLY A 9 -8.35 26.20 -5.75
N ILE A 10 -7.91 25.94 -6.99
CA ILE A 10 -7.53 24.57 -7.41
C ILE A 10 -6.01 24.31 -7.29
N SER A 11 -5.15 25.33 -7.23
CA SER A 11 -3.70 25.10 -7.42
C SER A 11 -2.90 24.69 -6.19
N GLN A 12 -3.38 24.91 -4.96
CA GLN A 12 -2.58 24.65 -3.74
C GLN A 12 -2.90 23.34 -3.00
N ILE A 13 -4.01 22.67 -3.34
CA ILE A 13 -4.37 21.35 -2.79
C ILE A 13 -3.50 20.19 -3.34
N PRO A 14 -3.08 20.14 -4.63
CA PRO A 14 -2.28 19.01 -5.11
C PRO A 14 -0.88 18.93 -4.48
N GLU A 15 -0.24 20.07 -4.22
CA GLU A 15 1.18 20.16 -3.87
C GLU A 15 1.54 19.57 -2.49
N ILE A 16 0.65 19.72 -1.49
CA ILE A 16 0.83 19.16 -0.15
C ILE A 16 0.46 17.67 -0.12
N THR A 17 -0.54 17.28 -0.91
CA THR A 17 -0.99 15.89 -1.02
C THR A 17 0.07 15.01 -1.71
N GLU A 18 0.79 15.56 -2.70
CA GLU A 18 1.93 14.92 -3.34
C GLU A 18 3.08 14.68 -2.35
N ARG A 19 3.45 15.70 -1.57
CA ARG A 19 4.59 15.61 -0.65
C ARG A 19 4.34 14.63 0.50
N LEU A 20 3.12 14.60 1.05
CA LEU A 20 2.73 13.65 2.10
C LEU A 20 2.51 12.23 1.56
N GLY A 21 1.99 12.09 0.33
CA GLY A 21 1.76 10.79 -0.30
C GLY A 21 3.05 10.01 -0.52
N ILE A 22 4.12 10.68 -0.98
CA ILE A 22 5.41 10.04 -1.29
C ILE A 22 6.07 9.42 -0.06
N TRP A 23 6.04 10.10 1.10
CA TRP A 23 6.66 9.55 2.32
C TRP A 23 5.93 8.32 2.87
N HIS A 24 4.59 8.30 2.81
CA HIS A 24 3.80 7.18 3.29
C HIS A 24 3.84 5.99 2.32
N PHE A 25 3.86 6.29 1.02
CA PHE A 25 4.16 5.32 -0.02
C PHE A 25 5.54 4.70 0.19
N GLY A 26 6.58 5.52 0.39
CA GLY A 26 7.93 5.05 0.67
C GLY A 26 8.01 4.22 1.96
N ALA A 27 7.33 4.65 3.03
CA ALA A 27 7.29 3.91 4.28
C ALA A 27 6.57 2.56 4.14
N SER A 28 5.45 2.50 3.43
CA SER A 28 4.74 1.23 3.18
C SER A 28 5.54 0.29 2.28
N ALA A 29 6.24 0.82 1.27
CA ALA A 29 7.17 0.05 0.45
C ALA A 29 8.35 -0.49 1.28
N LEU A 30 8.98 0.33 2.12
CA LEU A 30 10.05 -0.11 3.02
C LEU A 30 9.59 -1.23 3.97
N TRP A 31 8.37 -1.12 4.50
CA TRP A 31 7.79 -2.17 5.34
C TRP A 31 7.51 -3.45 4.56
N GLY A 32 6.99 -3.35 3.33
CA GLY A 32 6.78 -4.50 2.45
C GLY A 32 8.08 -5.20 2.07
N VAL A 33 9.13 -4.43 1.79
CA VAL A 33 10.48 -4.97 1.52
C VAL A 33 11.06 -5.63 2.76
N ALA A 34 10.94 -4.99 3.94
CA ALA A 34 11.43 -5.54 5.19
C ALA A 34 10.72 -6.86 5.55
N THR A 35 9.38 -6.91 5.46
CA THR A 35 8.62 -8.14 5.75
C THR A 35 8.85 -9.22 4.69
N GLY A 36 8.93 -8.86 3.40
CA GLY A 36 9.24 -9.79 2.32
C GLY A 36 10.66 -10.39 2.45
N THR A 37 11.64 -9.56 2.78
CA THR A 37 13.02 -9.99 3.02
C THR A 37 13.09 -10.88 4.26
N ALA A 38 12.43 -10.51 5.37
CA ALA A 38 12.38 -11.34 6.57
C ALA A 38 11.72 -12.70 6.32
N ALA A 39 10.59 -12.73 5.60
CA ALA A 39 9.90 -13.96 5.24
C ALA A 39 10.77 -14.86 4.34
N MET A 40 11.52 -14.27 3.40
CA MET A 40 12.48 -15.00 2.56
C MET A 40 13.67 -15.53 3.36
N ILE A 41 14.25 -14.75 4.27
CA ILE A 41 15.35 -15.21 5.14
C ILE A 41 14.88 -16.41 5.96
N LEU A 42 13.67 -16.32 6.54
CA LEU A 42 13.07 -17.43 7.28
C LEU A 42 12.82 -18.65 6.36
N GLY A 43 12.36 -18.45 5.13
CA GLY A 43 12.19 -19.52 4.15
C GLY A 43 13.50 -20.18 3.72
N LEU A 44 14.54 -19.39 3.45
CA LEU A 44 15.86 -19.88 3.04
C LEU A 44 16.61 -20.56 4.19
N SER A 45 16.45 -20.11 5.42
CA SER A 45 17.04 -20.79 6.59
C SER A 45 16.38 -22.13 6.91
N ILE A 46 15.18 -22.40 6.39
CA ILE A 46 14.56 -23.74 6.41
C ILE A 46 15.20 -24.64 5.32
N ILE A 47 15.63 -24.07 4.20
CA ILE A 47 16.32 -24.76 3.11
C ILE A 47 17.82 -24.82 3.45
N ASN A 48 18.19 -25.73 4.35
CA ASN A 48 19.57 -26.01 4.78
C ASN A 48 20.49 -26.35 3.58
N SER A 49 21.03 -25.33 2.90
CA SER A 49 22.09 -25.48 1.91
C SER A 49 23.42 -25.01 2.54
N PRO A 50 24.38 -25.91 2.80
CA PRO A 50 25.64 -25.58 3.48
C PRO A 50 26.64 -24.77 2.62
N GLU A 51 26.26 -24.36 1.41
CA GLU A 51 27.15 -23.73 0.42
C GLU A 51 27.11 -22.19 0.40
N LEU A 52 26.24 -21.53 1.18
CA LEU A 52 26.27 -20.07 1.31
C LEU A 52 27.48 -19.61 2.13
N GLN A 53 28.58 -19.27 1.46
CA GLN A 53 29.73 -18.62 2.08
C GLN A 53 29.34 -17.23 2.61
N LEU A 54 29.76 -16.90 3.84
CA LEU A 54 29.40 -15.63 4.52
C LEU A 54 29.70 -14.36 3.70
N ALA A 55 30.68 -14.40 2.79
CA ALA A 55 31.04 -13.27 1.93
C ALA A 55 30.01 -13.00 0.81
N ASP A 56 29.28 -14.03 0.35
CA ASP A 56 28.24 -13.90 -0.68
C ASP A 56 26.86 -13.56 -0.11
N ILE A 57 26.68 -13.70 1.21
CA ILE A 57 25.40 -13.42 1.89
C ILE A 57 24.98 -11.96 1.68
N GLY A 58 25.92 -11.01 1.83
CA GLY A 58 25.61 -9.59 1.66
C GLY A 58 25.17 -9.23 0.25
N GLY A 59 25.86 -9.76 -0.76
CA GLY A 59 25.51 -9.56 -2.18
C GLY A 59 24.17 -10.21 -2.53
N ALA A 60 23.95 -11.44 -2.10
CA ALA A 60 22.68 -12.14 -2.28
C ALA A 60 21.53 -11.39 -1.60
N MET A 61 21.69 -10.93 -0.36
CA MET A 61 20.66 -10.16 0.36
C MET A 61 20.28 -8.86 -0.36
N MET A 62 21.25 -8.10 -0.86
CA MET A 62 20.97 -6.87 -1.63
C MET A 62 20.27 -7.17 -2.96
N PHE A 63 20.72 -8.21 -3.67
CA PHE A 63 20.09 -8.66 -4.90
C PHE A 63 18.63 -9.07 -4.64
N PHE A 64 18.39 -9.89 -3.61
CA PHE A 64 17.04 -10.28 -3.23
C PHE A 64 16.18 -9.08 -2.81
N ALA A 65 16.71 -8.18 -1.99
CA ALA A 65 15.99 -6.97 -1.59
C ALA A 65 15.59 -6.12 -2.80
N PHE A 66 16.47 -5.99 -3.80
CA PHE A 66 16.18 -5.29 -5.05
C PHE A 66 15.05 -5.96 -5.84
N PHE A 67 15.13 -7.27 -6.06
CA PHE A 67 14.08 -8.00 -6.78
C PHE A 67 12.74 -7.97 -6.03
N VAL A 68 12.74 -8.22 -4.72
CA VAL A 68 11.54 -8.10 -3.88
C VAL A 68 10.95 -6.71 -3.99
N SER A 69 11.76 -5.65 -3.94
CA SER A 69 11.30 -4.27 -4.11
C SER A 69 10.67 -4.03 -5.48
N LEU A 70 11.29 -4.55 -6.56
CA LEU A 70 10.78 -4.38 -7.92
C LEU A 70 9.45 -5.11 -8.13
N PHE A 71 9.37 -6.37 -7.70
CA PHE A 71 8.12 -7.14 -7.75
C PHE A 71 7.04 -6.54 -6.87
N PHE A 72 7.41 -6.03 -5.69
CA PHE A 72 6.48 -5.34 -4.80
C PHE A 72 5.91 -4.07 -5.45
N LEU A 73 6.77 -3.26 -6.08
CA LEU A 73 6.34 -2.07 -6.82
C LEU A 73 5.41 -2.47 -7.98
N ALA A 74 5.77 -3.49 -8.74
CA ALA A 74 4.94 -4.01 -9.83
C ALA A 74 3.58 -4.52 -9.32
N ALA A 75 3.55 -5.29 -8.23
CA ALA A 75 2.32 -5.78 -7.61
C ALA A 75 1.45 -4.65 -7.06
N MET A 76 2.06 -3.61 -6.48
CA MET A 76 1.34 -2.44 -6.00
C MET A 76 0.67 -1.68 -7.14
N LEU A 77 1.33 -1.55 -8.29
CA LEU A 77 0.75 -0.92 -9.48
C LEU A 77 -0.31 -1.81 -10.15
N ALA A 78 -0.02 -3.10 -10.31
CA ALA A 78 -0.88 -4.03 -11.04
C ALA A 78 -2.12 -4.48 -10.24
N VAL A 79 -2.01 -4.59 -8.92
CA VAL A 79 -3.08 -5.08 -8.04
C VAL A 79 -3.58 -3.98 -7.11
N GLY A 80 -2.66 -3.23 -6.48
CA GLY A 80 -3.00 -2.24 -5.47
C GLY A 80 -3.86 -1.08 -6.01
N LEU A 81 -3.49 -0.51 -7.16
CA LEU A 81 -4.24 0.59 -7.77
C LEU A 81 -5.63 0.14 -8.27
N PRO A 82 -5.78 -0.94 -9.06
CA PRO A 82 -7.10 -1.43 -9.44
C PRO A 82 -7.98 -1.79 -8.24
N LEU A 83 -7.41 -2.43 -7.22
CA LEU A 83 -8.13 -2.77 -5.99
C LEU A 83 -8.65 -1.51 -5.28
N THR A 84 -7.79 -0.50 -5.14
CA THR A 84 -8.16 0.80 -4.55
C THR A 84 -9.29 1.45 -5.34
N PHE A 85 -9.20 1.43 -6.68
CA PHE A 85 -10.23 1.99 -7.55
C PHE A 85 -11.57 1.27 -7.38
N VAL A 86 -11.58 -0.06 -7.36
CA VAL A 86 -12.81 -0.87 -7.19
C VAL A 86 -13.44 -0.63 -5.81
N LEU A 87 -12.64 -0.66 -4.73
CA LEU A 87 -13.15 -0.42 -3.37
C LEU A 87 -13.74 0.99 -3.24
N ARG A 88 -13.11 1.98 -3.87
CA ARG A 88 -13.62 3.35 -3.93
C ARG A 88 -14.91 3.45 -4.71
N LEU A 89 -15.02 2.80 -5.86
CA LEU A 89 -16.23 2.77 -6.68
C LEU A 89 -17.41 2.18 -5.90
N LEU A 90 -17.15 1.14 -5.10
CA LEU A 90 -18.17 0.47 -4.27
C LEU A 90 -18.46 1.21 -2.95
N ARG A 91 -17.73 2.28 -2.60
CA ARG A 91 -17.78 2.96 -1.30
C ARG A 91 -17.51 2.02 -0.11
N LEU A 92 -16.68 1.02 -0.33
CA LEU A 92 -16.26 0.04 0.68
C LEU A 92 -14.79 0.23 1.06
N GLU A 93 -14.27 1.46 1.00
CA GLU A 93 -12.90 1.74 1.45
C GLU A 93 -12.81 1.58 2.96
N ASN A 94 -12.30 0.43 3.41
CA ASN A 94 -11.99 0.14 4.81
C ASN A 94 -10.67 -0.63 4.89
N ALA A 95 -9.81 -0.27 5.85
CA ALA A 95 -8.51 -0.89 6.08
C ALA A 95 -8.58 -2.40 6.29
N ALA A 96 -9.65 -2.91 6.90
CA ALA A 96 -9.90 -4.35 7.06
C ALA A 96 -10.10 -5.06 5.73
N LEU A 97 -10.79 -4.44 4.76
CA LEU A 97 -10.99 -5.01 3.43
C LEU A 97 -9.69 -5.02 2.63
N TYR A 98 -8.91 -3.94 2.70
CA TYR A 98 -7.56 -3.94 2.13
C TYR A 98 -6.71 -5.07 2.72
N ALA A 99 -6.70 -5.21 4.04
CA ALA A 99 -5.94 -6.25 4.74
C ALA A 99 -6.37 -7.67 4.32
N ALA A 100 -7.68 -7.94 4.23
CA ALA A 100 -8.21 -9.22 3.79
C ALA A 100 -7.83 -9.54 2.33
N CYS A 101 -7.97 -8.57 1.42
CA CYS A 101 -7.56 -8.73 0.03
C CYS A 101 -6.05 -8.96 -0.10
N GLY A 102 -5.25 -8.18 0.64
CA GLY A 102 -3.79 -8.35 0.68
C GLY A 102 -3.39 -9.73 1.18
N ALA A 103 -4.04 -10.23 2.24
CA ALA A 103 -3.81 -11.58 2.75
C ALA A 103 -4.13 -12.66 1.72
N ALA A 104 -5.29 -12.55 1.05
CA ALA A 104 -5.70 -13.51 0.03
C ALA A 104 -4.74 -13.54 -1.15
N VAL A 105 -4.36 -12.37 -1.69
CA VAL A 105 -3.41 -12.26 -2.81
C VAL A 105 -2.03 -12.80 -2.40
N GLY A 106 -1.53 -12.42 -1.22
CA GLY A 106 -0.23 -12.89 -0.72
C GLY A 106 -0.19 -14.41 -0.51
N PHE A 107 -1.27 -14.99 0.02
CA PHE A 107 -1.42 -16.43 0.15
C PHE A 107 -1.39 -17.14 -1.21
N ILE A 108 -2.24 -16.70 -2.14
CA ILE A 108 -2.36 -17.30 -3.47
C ILE A 108 -1.02 -17.20 -4.22
N MET A 109 -0.34 -16.05 -4.15
CA MET A 109 0.92 -15.84 -4.85
C MET A 109 2.00 -16.82 -4.38
N LEU A 110 2.17 -16.98 -3.07
CA LEU A 110 3.17 -17.93 -2.55
C LEU A 110 2.72 -19.39 -2.69
N ALA A 111 1.43 -19.70 -2.64
CA ALA A 111 0.91 -21.02 -2.95
C ALA A 111 1.24 -21.42 -4.39
N VAL A 112 1.00 -20.53 -5.36
CA VAL A 112 1.35 -20.78 -6.77
C VAL A 112 2.87 -20.92 -6.94
N LEU A 113 3.66 -20.08 -6.26
CA LEU A 113 5.11 -20.05 -6.43
C LEU A 113 5.81 -21.28 -5.81
N PHE A 114 5.29 -21.82 -4.70
CA PHE A 114 5.93 -22.92 -3.96
C PHE A 114 5.23 -24.28 -4.07
N GLU A 115 3.94 -24.39 -4.44
CA GLU A 115 3.21 -25.67 -4.43
C GLU A 115 2.95 -26.29 -5.81
N LEU A 116 3.56 -25.78 -6.88
CA LEU A 116 3.21 -26.23 -8.25
C LEU A 116 3.71 -27.64 -8.67
N PRO A 117 4.43 -28.46 -7.86
CA PRO A 117 4.41 -29.90 -8.18
C PRO A 117 4.54 -30.97 -7.07
N GLN A 118 4.71 -30.68 -5.76
CA GLN A 118 5.05 -31.76 -4.81
C GLN A 118 4.11 -31.82 -3.59
N SER A 119 3.46 -32.99 -3.43
CA SER A 119 2.64 -33.48 -2.30
C SER A 119 2.26 -32.46 -1.22
N MET A 120 0.95 -32.23 -1.05
CA MET A 120 0.39 -31.40 0.02
C MET A 120 0.78 -31.95 1.40
N SER A 121 1.90 -31.45 1.94
CA SER A 121 2.34 -31.69 3.31
C SER A 121 1.93 -30.48 4.16
N PRO A 122 1.70 -30.64 5.48
CA PRO A 122 1.46 -29.49 6.35
C PRO A 122 2.57 -28.43 6.29
N GLN A 123 3.80 -28.81 5.95
CA GLN A 123 4.94 -27.91 5.81
C GLN A 123 4.81 -27.03 4.55
N SER A 124 4.13 -27.51 3.51
CA SER A 124 3.89 -26.79 2.26
C SER A 124 3.08 -25.50 2.49
N PHE A 125 2.23 -25.47 3.54
CA PHE A 125 1.43 -24.30 3.92
C PHE A 125 2.22 -23.16 4.59
N LEU A 126 3.44 -23.41 5.09
CA LEU A 126 4.22 -22.36 5.78
C LEU A 126 4.55 -21.19 4.85
N GLY A 127 4.89 -21.49 3.58
CA GLY A 127 5.12 -20.48 2.56
C GLY A 127 3.88 -19.61 2.33
N PRO A 128 2.75 -20.17 1.88
CA PRO A 128 1.48 -19.44 1.70
C PRO A 128 1.03 -18.62 2.91
N VAL A 129 1.13 -19.18 4.13
CA VAL A 129 0.76 -18.45 5.36
C VAL A 129 1.66 -17.24 5.59
N SER A 130 2.96 -17.36 5.36
CA SER A 130 3.87 -16.21 5.45
C SER A 130 3.52 -15.12 4.43
N GLY A 131 3.13 -15.52 3.22
CA GLY A 131 2.65 -14.62 2.16
C GLY A 131 1.37 -13.90 2.56
N ALA A 132 0.43 -14.61 3.20
CA ALA A 132 -0.80 -14.04 3.72
C ALA A 132 -0.51 -12.97 4.79
N LEU A 133 0.39 -13.26 5.74
CA LEU A 133 0.76 -12.32 6.80
C LEU A 133 1.45 -11.07 6.24
N ALA A 134 2.37 -11.24 5.29
CA ALA A 134 3.06 -10.13 4.62
C ALA A 134 2.08 -9.26 3.81
N GLY A 135 1.17 -9.89 3.07
CA GLY A 135 0.12 -9.21 2.30
C GLY A 135 -0.87 -8.47 3.20
N PHE A 136 -1.28 -9.11 4.30
CA PHE A 136 -2.16 -8.51 5.32
C PHE A 136 -1.54 -7.24 5.91
N ALA A 137 -0.30 -7.34 6.43
CA ALA A 137 0.35 -6.23 7.11
C ALA A 137 0.56 -5.03 6.18
N THR A 138 1.01 -5.30 4.95
CA THR A 138 1.19 -4.30 3.90
C THR A 138 -0.13 -3.60 3.58
N ALA A 139 -1.17 -4.35 3.25
CA ALA A 139 -2.43 -3.79 2.79
C ALA A 139 -3.20 -3.11 3.92
N LEU A 140 -3.10 -3.61 5.17
CA LEU A 140 -3.66 -2.95 6.34
C LEU A 140 -3.03 -1.56 6.55
N ARG A 141 -1.70 -1.47 6.45
CA ARG A 141 -0.98 -0.20 6.59
C ARG A 141 -1.40 0.80 5.51
N TRP A 142 -1.50 0.35 4.26
CA TRP A 142 -1.99 1.15 3.15
C TRP A 142 -3.43 1.63 3.38
N GLY A 143 -4.33 0.71 3.76
CA GLY A 143 -5.73 1.01 4.03
C GLY A 143 -5.92 2.04 5.14
N ARG A 144 -5.19 1.92 6.26
CA ARG A 144 -5.23 2.91 7.36
C ARG A 144 -4.79 4.29 6.92
N TRP A 145 -3.73 4.38 6.11
CA TRP A 145 -3.28 5.66 5.57
C TRP A 145 -4.34 6.29 4.66
N ARG A 146 -5.01 5.49 3.81
CA ARG A 146 -6.11 5.95 2.94
C ARG A 146 -7.29 6.47 3.77
N GLU A 147 -7.73 5.73 4.78
CA GLU A 147 -8.80 6.17 5.69
C GLU A 147 -8.47 7.51 6.36
N GLN A 148 -7.26 7.64 6.90
CA GLN A 148 -6.80 8.90 7.52
C GLN A 148 -6.78 10.06 6.52
N THR A 149 -6.33 9.80 5.29
CA THR A 149 -6.27 10.82 4.24
C THR A 149 -7.67 11.28 3.83
N THR A 150 -8.62 10.35 3.70
CA THR A 150 -10.02 10.68 3.39
C THR A 150 -10.64 11.54 4.50
N LEU A 151 -10.46 11.16 5.77
CA LEU A 151 -10.95 11.93 6.91
C LEU A 151 -10.37 13.36 6.96
N GLN A 152 -9.07 13.52 6.68
CA GLN A 152 -8.43 14.82 6.63
C GLN A 152 -8.95 15.70 5.49
N LEU A 153 -9.24 15.09 4.32
CA LEU A 153 -9.81 15.80 3.18
C LEU A 153 -11.24 16.26 3.47
N ASP A 154 -12.05 15.42 4.11
CA ASP A 154 -13.42 15.76 4.49
C ASP A 154 -13.45 16.89 5.52
N GLN A 155 -12.60 16.82 6.57
CA GLN A 155 -12.48 17.89 7.57
C GLN A 155 -12.09 19.24 6.93
N ARG A 156 -11.14 19.23 5.99
CA ARG A 156 -10.73 20.45 5.28
C ARG A 156 -11.83 20.98 4.38
N ALA A 157 -12.62 20.12 3.74
CA ALA A 157 -13.76 20.54 2.93
C ALA A 157 -14.80 21.27 3.81
N ASP A 158 -15.05 20.77 5.02
CA ASP A 158 -15.95 21.39 5.99
C ASP A 158 -15.40 22.72 6.53
N GLU A 159 -14.10 22.81 6.80
CA GLU A 159 -13.43 24.07 7.19
C GLU A 159 -13.55 25.14 6.09
N ILE A 160 -13.34 24.77 4.83
CA ILE A 160 -13.49 25.69 3.70
C ILE A 160 -14.95 26.11 3.52
N ALA A 161 -15.89 25.16 3.65
CA ALA A 161 -17.31 25.43 3.53
C ALA A 161 -17.82 26.35 4.65
N SER A 162 -17.33 26.19 5.88
CA SER A 162 -17.67 27.04 7.02
C SER A 162 -17.04 28.43 6.90
N ALA A 163 -15.76 28.54 6.50
CA ALA A 163 -15.10 29.82 6.26
C ALA A 163 -15.81 30.66 5.17
N LYS A 164 -16.36 30.01 4.14
CA LYS A 164 -17.15 30.69 3.10
C LYS A 164 -18.48 31.24 3.62
N ARG A 165 -19.13 30.55 4.57
CA ARG A 165 -20.39 31.03 5.20
C ARG A 165 -20.17 32.18 6.17
N THR A 166 -19.00 32.30 6.77
CA THR A 166 -18.70 33.34 7.76
C THR A 166 -18.09 34.60 7.17
N ASN A 167 -18.07 34.77 5.83
CA ASN A 167 -17.54 35.98 5.22
C ASN A 167 -18.64 37.05 5.11
N PRO A 168 -18.68 38.06 6.00
CA PRO A 168 -19.75 39.09 6.00
C PRO A 168 -19.75 39.95 4.74
N ILE A 169 -18.63 40.00 4.00
CA ILE A 169 -18.55 40.71 2.73
C ILE A 169 -19.40 40.01 1.65
N HIS A 170 -19.55 38.68 1.73
CA HIS A 170 -20.37 37.92 0.79
C HIS A 170 -21.88 38.16 1.02
N ASP A 171 -22.29 38.49 2.23
CA ASP A 171 -23.67 38.86 2.57
C ASP A 171 -24.00 40.33 2.26
N LEU A 172 -22.99 41.18 2.00
CA LEU A 172 -23.20 42.58 1.62
C LEU A 172 -23.32 42.78 0.09
N ILE A 173 -22.93 41.79 -0.71
CA ILE A 173 -22.94 41.83 -2.18
C ILE A 173 -24.20 41.17 -2.77
N HIS A 174 -24.91 40.34 -1.98
CA HIS A 174 -26.18 39.72 -2.33
C HIS A 174 -27.35 40.36 -1.58
#